data_AF-A0A1I3FV25-F1
#
_entry.id   AF-A0A1I3FV25-F1
#
_cell.length_a   1.000
_cell.length_b   1.000
_cell.length_c   1.000
_cell.angle_alpha   90.00
_cell.angle_beta   90.00
_cell.angle_gamma   90.00
#
_symmetry.space_group_name_H-M   'P 1'
#
loop_
_entity.id
_entity.type
_entity.pdbx_description
1 polymer ?
#
loop_
_entity_poly.entity_id
_entity_poly.type
_entity_poly.pdbx_seq_one_letter_code
_entity_poly.pdbx_strand_id
1 'polypeptide(L)'
;MRTEKKTKSIVGKINLLFFAVIAISAGAIVSLYMIKLSRDMVALDEKNQRELLLNVNESLNAVCERSETALNYLLGMEKLQKYISSDFQNDSEHIFSLYDASEDMTTIKYINKDIIEEITFYSTYAELPEHGNQFHHAGYMERDPQLSAFMKSRDTSGWFKNVSSEIYLETGKSVRTLYAVYARKIMGLEGRQLGIFVVQLKEKQLKQILNESDGIYLMESLPESRVGIYNSYLSGYVVLQQETADIAATVVGNIIFILVITCSGLGIIEFFIQKLVKKIFKNMYHMLGDMEKIVDNDFSSRLPENQEQELNEIAGKVNILLGRIQKSIQSVIELEKQKQRTEMMALQLQMNPHFFYNGLSIVQYTLEEMDRYRESTAISYFSRILRYNMHPEVLAAIGKELECVRNYVEFVNAFRSPGMEVDYRVDEALMDLKIPKFILQPFAENAVKYGDGRYLIVYAAYNQEKLVLQVKNTGNISENVRCAVNETLKDAYVKENTGKIGLKNIATRLKLFYGKGAEVEILEEKGWVIVEIRIDRSVLSAVERMGV
;
A
#
# COMPACT_ATOMS: atom_id res chain seq x y z
N MET A 1 18.30 14.90 5.06
CA MET A 1 18.91 14.06 6.12
C MET A 1 18.29 14.18 7.52
N ARG A 2 18.21 15.35 8.19
CA ARG A 2 17.62 15.45 9.56
C ARG A 2 16.09 15.27 9.60
N THR A 3 15.39 15.63 8.52
CA THR A 3 13.93 15.49 8.35
C THR A 3 13.53 14.04 8.02
N GLU A 4 14.24 13.35 7.12
CA GLU A 4 14.03 11.93 6.81
C GLU A 4 14.16 10.99 8.02
N LYS A 5 15.06 11.31 8.97
CA LYS A 5 15.21 10.53 10.21
C LYS A 5 13.99 10.69 11.14
N LYS A 6 13.31 11.84 11.13
CA LYS A 6 12.10 12.07 11.94
C LYS A 6 10.85 11.42 11.33
N THR A 7 10.68 11.44 10.01
CA THR A 7 9.53 10.80 9.35
C THR A 7 9.56 9.27 9.46
N LYS A 8 10.75 8.65 9.38
CA LYS A 8 10.92 7.21 9.65
C LYS A 8 10.53 6.82 11.09
N SER A 9 10.72 7.71 12.07
CA SER A 9 10.36 7.46 13.48
C SER A 9 8.85 7.48 13.71
N ILE A 10 8.10 8.34 13.01
CA ILE A 10 6.66 8.51 13.23
C ILE A 10 5.89 7.35 12.58
N VAL A 11 6.23 6.98 11.34
CA VAL A 11 5.59 5.86 10.64
C VAL A 11 5.84 4.54 11.38
N GLY A 12 7.07 4.32 11.89
CA GLY A 12 7.38 3.15 12.71
C GLY A 12 6.58 3.08 14.01
N LYS A 13 6.33 4.22 14.66
CA LYS A 13 5.51 4.29 15.89
C LYS A 13 4.03 4.03 15.63
N ILE A 14 3.48 4.54 14.52
CA ILE A 14 2.08 4.32 14.15
C ILE A 14 1.83 2.84 13.83
N ASN A 15 2.73 2.21 13.08
CA ASN A 15 2.63 0.78 12.77
C ASN A 15 2.71 -0.09 14.04
N LEU A 16 3.63 0.23 14.96
CA LEU A 16 3.74 -0.46 16.24
C LEU A 16 2.44 -0.41 17.05
N LEU A 17 1.79 0.76 17.07
CA LEU A 17 0.54 0.98 17.80
C LEU A 17 -0.62 0.21 17.18
N PHE A 18 -0.71 0.18 15.85
CA PHE A 18 -1.73 -0.58 15.12
C PHE A 18 -1.59 -2.09 15.34
N PHE A 19 -0.36 -2.61 15.32
CA PHE A 19 -0.09 -4.01 15.64
C PHE A 19 -0.42 -4.37 17.09
N ALA A 20 -0.11 -3.49 18.04
CA ALA A 20 -0.47 -3.68 19.44
C ALA A 20 -1.99 -3.82 19.61
N VAL A 21 -2.78 -2.96 18.95
CA VAL A 21 -4.25 -3.02 19.05
C VAL A 21 -4.79 -4.34 18.48
N ILE A 22 -4.36 -4.78 17.30
CA ILE A 22 -4.87 -6.02 16.69
C ILE A 22 -4.47 -7.25 17.50
N ALA A 23 -3.20 -7.33 17.94
CA ALA A 23 -2.71 -8.46 18.72
C ALA A 23 -3.42 -8.57 20.08
N ILE A 24 -3.64 -7.44 20.76
CA ILE A 24 -4.38 -7.40 22.04
C ILE A 24 -5.85 -7.82 21.82
N SER A 25 -6.47 -7.38 20.73
CA SER A 25 -7.86 -7.71 20.40
C SER A 25 -8.05 -9.20 20.15
N ALA A 26 -7.18 -9.79 19.31
CA ALA A 26 -7.21 -11.21 18.99
C ALA A 26 -6.93 -12.08 20.24
N GLY A 27 -5.93 -11.69 21.04
CA GLY A 27 -5.61 -12.37 22.30
C GLY A 27 -6.77 -12.32 23.30
N ALA A 28 -7.47 -11.19 23.40
CA ALA A 28 -8.63 -11.03 24.29
C ALA A 28 -9.82 -11.91 23.85
N ILE A 29 -10.12 -11.97 22.55
CA ILE A 29 -11.22 -12.80 22.03
C ILE A 29 -10.95 -14.28 22.27
N VAL A 30 -9.74 -14.76 21.99
CA VAL A 30 -9.37 -16.16 22.22
C VAL A 30 -9.40 -16.48 23.72
N SER A 31 -8.89 -15.60 24.58
CA SER A 31 -8.93 -15.79 26.03
C SER A 31 -10.36 -15.87 26.58
N LEU A 32 -11.26 -15.00 26.11
CA LEU A 32 -12.68 -15.03 26.50
C LEU A 32 -13.39 -16.30 26.02
N TYR A 33 -13.09 -16.76 24.79
CA TYR A 33 -13.64 -18.02 24.28
C TYR A 33 -13.14 -19.23 25.07
N MET A 34 -11.86 -19.25 25.45
CA MET A 34 -11.27 -20.33 26.24
C MET A 34 -11.80 -20.37 27.68
N ILE A 35 -11.97 -19.21 28.34
CA ILE A 35 -12.58 -19.13 29.67
C ILE A 35 -14.01 -19.67 29.63
N LYS A 36 -14.76 -19.34 28.59
CA LYS A 36 -16.13 -19.85 28.40
C LYS A 36 -16.15 -21.36 28.20
N LEU A 37 -15.33 -21.87 27.28
CA LEU A 37 -15.24 -23.30 26.97
C LEU A 37 -14.83 -24.13 28.21
N SER A 38 -13.85 -23.64 28.96
CA SER A 38 -13.41 -24.27 30.21
C SER A 38 -14.52 -24.32 31.25
N ARG A 39 -15.26 -23.22 31.43
CA ARG A 39 -16.38 -23.15 32.37
C ARG A 39 -17.53 -24.09 31.98
N ASP A 40 -17.84 -24.17 30.69
CA ASP A 40 -18.91 -25.02 30.17
C ASP A 40 -18.56 -26.52 30.32
N MET A 41 -17.29 -26.90 30.14
CA MET A 41 -16.83 -28.28 30.37
C MET A 41 -16.90 -28.69 31.85
N VAL A 42 -16.42 -27.84 32.77
CA VAL A 42 -16.47 -28.11 34.22
C VAL A 42 -17.92 -28.26 34.70
N ALA A 43 -18.82 -27.38 34.23
CA ALA A 43 -20.23 -27.45 34.59
C ALA A 43 -20.93 -28.71 34.06
N LEU A 44 -20.54 -29.20 32.88
CA LEU A 44 -21.09 -30.43 32.30
C LEU A 44 -20.63 -31.67 33.07
N ASP A 45 -19.36 -31.71 33.48
CA ASP A 45 -18.81 -32.82 34.27
C ASP A 45 -19.41 -32.89 35.69
N GLU A 46 -19.48 -31.75 36.40
CA GLU A 46 -20.12 -31.69 37.73
C GLU A 46 -21.58 -32.15 37.67
N LYS A 47 -22.30 -31.80 36.59
CA LYS A 47 -23.68 -32.23 36.39
C LYS A 47 -23.77 -33.75 36.17
N ASN A 48 -22.94 -34.29 35.28
CA ASN A 48 -22.93 -35.72 34.97
C ASN A 48 -22.56 -36.56 36.19
N GLN A 49 -21.55 -36.13 36.97
CA GLN A 49 -21.15 -36.82 38.20
C GLN A 49 -22.26 -36.79 39.27
N ARG A 50 -22.95 -35.65 39.41
CA ARG A 50 -24.05 -35.54 40.37
C ARG A 50 -25.25 -36.41 40.00
N GLU A 51 -25.59 -36.48 38.72
CA GLU A 51 -26.67 -37.33 38.21
C GLU A 51 -26.33 -38.81 38.38
N LEU A 52 -25.08 -39.21 38.11
CA LEU A 52 -24.59 -40.55 38.34
C LEU A 52 -24.69 -40.96 39.82
N LEU A 53 -24.21 -40.12 40.74
CA LEU A 53 -24.26 -40.39 42.17
C LEU A 53 -25.71 -40.52 42.69
N LEU A 54 -26.64 -39.73 42.17
CA LEU A 54 -28.06 -39.84 42.51
C LEU A 54 -28.64 -41.18 42.05
N ASN A 55 -28.39 -41.58 40.81
CA ASN A 55 -28.89 -42.84 40.25
C ASN A 55 -28.34 -44.07 40.99
N VAL A 56 -27.05 -44.05 41.35
CA VAL A 56 -26.43 -45.12 42.14
C VAL A 56 -27.03 -45.18 43.54
N ASN A 57 -27.21 -44.04 44.20
CA ASN A 57 -27.81 -43.97 45.53
C ASN A 57 -29.26 -44.47 45.54
N GLU A 58 -30.07 -44.09 44.55
CA GLU A 58 -31.45 -44.60 44.40
C GLU A 58 -31.47 -46.12 44.19
N SER A 59 -30.60 -46.64 43.33
CA SER A 59 -30.50 -48.08 43.05
C SER A 59 -30.07 -48.89 44.27
N LEU A 60 -29.10 -48.38 45.04
CA LEU A 60 -28.66 -49.02 46.29
C LEU A 60 -29.76 -48.99 47.36
N ASN A 61 -30.45 -47.86 47.52
CA ASN A 61 -31.55 -47.74 48.47
C ASN A 61 -32.68 -48.72 48.13
N ALA A 62 -33.03 -48.88 46.84
CA ALA A 62 -34.04 -49.86 46.41
C ALA A 62 -33.64 -51.30 46.73
N VAL A 63 -32.36 -51.67 46.57
CA VAL A 63 -31.84 -52.99 46.97
C VAL A 63 -31.89 -53.16 48.49
N CYS A 64 -31.59 -52.10 49.24
CA CYS A 64 -31.66 -52.14 50.70
C CYS A 64 -33.07 -52.37 51.21
N GLU A 65 -34.02 -51.57 50.73
CA GLU A 65 -35.43 -51.65 51.11
C GLU A 65 -36.01 -53.03 50.78
N ARG A 66 -35.69 -53.60 49.61
CA ARG A 66 -36.14 -54.95 49.23
C ARG A 66 -35.55 -56.04 50.12
N SER A 67 -34.27 -55.94 50.47
CA SER A 67 -33.61 -56.91 51.36
C SER A 67 -34.20 -56.85 52.78
N GLU A 68 -34.44 -55.65 53.28
CA GLU A 68 -35.08 -55.44 54.58
C GLU A 68 -36.53 -55.92 54.59
N THR A 69 -37.29 -55.65 53.52
CA THR A 69 -38.66 -56.13 53.35
C THR A 69 -38.72 -57.66 53.32
N ALA A 70 -37.83 -58.31 52.56
CA ALA A 70 -37.74 -59.77 52.51
C ALA A 70 -37.48 -60.38 53.90
N LEU A 71 -36.57 -59.79 54.69
CA LEU A 71 -36.31 -60.24 56.05
C LEU A 71 -37.44 -59.94 57.02
N ASN A 72 -38.11 -58.79 56.90
CA ASN A 72 -39.30 -58.47 57.69
C ASN A 72 -40.42 -59.49 57.45
N TYR A 73 -40.65 -59.88 56.19
CA TYR A 73 -41.62 -60.92 55.86
C TYR A 73 -41.24 -62.24 56.50
N LEU A 74 -39.99 -62.69 56.36
CA LEU A 74 -39.50 -63.91 57.02
C LEU A 74 -39.73 -63.87 58.53
N LEU A 75 -39.31 -62.78 59.18
CA LEU A 75 -39.48 -62.58 60.62
C LEU A 75 -40.95 -62.56 61.05
N GLY A 76 -41.89 -62.21 60.16
CA GLY A 76 -43.32 -62.21 60.44
C GLY A 76 -44.01 -63.55 60.23
N MET A 77 -43.34 -64.57 59.68
CA MET A 77 -43.94 -65.88 59.44
C MET A 77 -44.06 -66.65 60.76
N GLU A 78 -45.29 -67.02 61.12
CA GLU A 78 -45.62 -67.67 62.39
C GLU A 78 -44.82 -68.96 62.62
N LYS A 79 -44.60 -69.74 61.55
CA LYS A 79 -43.83 -70.99 61.58
C LYS A 79 -42.36 -70.76 61.92
N LEU A 80 -41.74 -69.78 61.27
CA LEU A 80 -40.35 -69.40 61.50
C LEU A 80 -40.18 -68.79 62.90
N GLN A 81 -41.14 -67.99 63.36
CA GLN A 81 -41.16 -67.47 64.73
C GLN A 81 -41.29 -68.59 65.76
N LYS A 82 -42.16 -69.58 65.54
CA LYS A 82 -42.29 -70.76 66.42
C LYS A 82 -40.96 -71.49 66.56
N TYR A 83 -40.22 -71.64 65.45
CA TYR A 83 -38.90 -72.28 65.45
C TYR A 83 -37.83 -71.46 66.18
N ILE A 84 -37.72 -70.16 65.90
CA ILE A 84 -36.65 -69.31 66.45
C ILE A 84 -36.85 -69.01 67.94
N SER A 85 -38.10 -69.03 68.43
CA SER A 85 -38.44 -68.70 69.82
C SER A 85 -38.39 -69.88 70.80
N SER A 86 -38.27 -71.13 70.32
CA SER A 86 -38.13 -72.33 71.15
C SER A 86 -36.67 -72.76 71.31
N ASP A 87 -36.28 -73.19 72.51
CA ASP A 87 -35.00 -73.87 72.72
C ASP A 87 -34.99 -75.18 71.92
N PHE A 88 -34.09 -75.28 70.93
CA PHE A 88 -34.04 -76.41 70.01
C PHE A 88 -33.84 -77.73 70.77
N GLN A 89 -34.75 -78.69 70.59
CA GLN A 89 -34.59 -80.07 71.04
C GLN A 89 -34.46 -80.98 69.81
N ASN A 90 -33.59 -81.99 69.89
CA ASN A 90 -33.41 -82.96 68.79
C ASN A 90 -34.57 -83.98 68.72
N ASP A 91 -35.78 -83.47 68.54
CA ASP A 91 -37.01 -84.23 68.36
C ASP A 91 -37.60 -84.03 66.95
N SER A 92 -38.57 -84.86 66.58
CA SER A 92 -39.20 -84.79 65.26
C SER A 92 -39.93 -83.46 65.02
N GLU A 93 -40.50 -82.81 66.04
CA GLU A 93 -41.29 -81.58 65.87
C GLU A 93 -40.38 -80.38 65.51
N HIS A 94 -39.21 -80.28 66.13
CA HIS A 94 -38.21 -79.27 65.83
C HIS A 94 -37.55 -79.48 64.47
N ILE A 95 -37.33 -80.73 64.05
CA ILE A 95 -36.81 -81.03 62.71
C ILE A 95 -37.83 -80.65 61.63
N PHE A 96 -39.12 -80.94 61.82
CA PHE A 96 -40.16 -80.53 60.86
C PHE A 96 -40.33 -79.01 60.79
N SER A 97 -40.29 -78.30 61.93
CA SER A 97 -40.35 -76.83 61.92
C SER A 97 -39.13 -76.16 61.31
N LEU A 98 -37.94 -76.78 61.42
CA LEU A 98 -36.76 -76.35 60.68
C LEU A 98 -36.91 -76.57 59.16
N TYR A 99 -37.53 -77.67 58.73
CA TYR A 99 -37.81 -77.91 57.31
C TYR A 99 -38.81 -76.89 56.74
N ASP A 100 -39.88 -76.59 57.48
CA ASP A 100 -40.87 -75.56 57.10
C ASP A 100 -40.22 -74.16 57.03
N ALA A 101 -39.38 -73.82 58.02
CA ALA A 101 -38.62 -72.57 58.05
C ALA A 101 -37.64 -72.44 56.86
N SER A 102 -37.01 -73.55 56.46
CA SER A 102 -36.18 -73.64 55.25
C SER A 102 -36.99 -73.41 53.97
N GLU A 103 -38.20 -73.94 53.88
CA GLU A 103 -39.09 -73.73 52.74
C GLU A 103 -39.49 -72.25 52.60
N ASP A 104 -39.82 -71.59 53.72
CA ASP A 104 -40.16 -70.17 53.76
C ASP A 104 -38.98 -69.29 53.31
N MET A 105 -37.78 -69.56 53.82
CA MET A 105 -36.54 -68.87 53.39
C MET A 105 -36.24 -69.09 51.90
N THR A 106 -36.46 -70.31 51.40
CA THR A 106 -36.29 -70.64 49.99
C THR A 106 -37.31 -69.90 49.11
N THR A 107 -38.55 -69.77 49.58
CA THR A 107 -39.61 -69.05 48.88
C THR A 107 -39.29 -67.56 48.78
N ILE A 108 -38.85 -66.93 49.87
CA ILE A 108 -38.49 -65.51 49.88
C ILE A 108 -37.25 -65.25 49.02
N LYS A 109 -36.26 -66.14 49.04
CA LYS A 109 -35.13 -66.12 48.09
C LYS A 109 -35.64 -66.19 46.64
N TYR A 110 -36.60 -67.07 46.33
CA TYR A 110 -37.12 -67.23 44.98
C TYR A 110 -37.90 -66.00 44.49
N ILE A 111 -38.72 -65.39 45.37
CA ILE A 111 -39.43 -64.13 45.08
C ILE A 111 -38.43 -63.01 44.76
N ASN A 112 -37.30 -62.98 45.47
CA ASN A 112 -36.25 -61.96 45.30
C ASN A 112 -35.05 -62.47 44.49
N LYS A 113 -35.24 -63.48 43.63
CA LYS A 113 -34.14 -64.17 42.91
C LYS A 113 -33.31 -63.24 42.03
N ASP A 114 -33.83 -62.07 41.69
CA ASP A 114 -33.12 -61.12 40.84
C ASP A 114 -32.02 -60.38 41.63
N ILE A 115 -32.14 -60.29 42.96
CA ILE A 115 -31.30 -59.48 43.85
C ILE A 115 -30.60 -60.34 44.90
N ILE A 116 -31.29 -61.31 45.48
CA ILE A 116 -30.79 -62.17 46.55
C ILE A 116 -30.19 -63.46 45.96
N GLU A 117 -28.93 -63.71 46.28
CA GLU A 117 -28.24 -64.97 45.96
C GLU A 117 -28.55 -66.02 47.03
N GLU A 118 -28.48 -65.63 48.30
CA GLU A 118 -28.63 -66.55 49.43
C GLU A 118 -29.20 -65.85 50.66
N ILE A 119 -29.99 -66.57 51.44
CA ILE A 119 -30.46 -66.14 52.77
C ILE A 119 -30.06 -67.24 53.74
N THR A 120 -29.32 -66.86 54.77
CA THR A 120 -28.76 -67.78 55.74
C THR A 120 -29.08 -67.30 57.14
N PHE A 121 -29.54 -68.21 57.99
CA PHE A 121 -29.80 -67.97 59.40
C PHE A 121 -28.68 -68.57 60.24
N TYR A 122 -28.13 -67.75 61.11
CA TYR A 122 -27.10 -68.13 62.05
C TYR A 122 -27.66 -68.09 63.46
N SER A 123 -27.88 -69.26 64.06
CA SER A 123 -28.51 -69.40 65.37
C SER A 123 -27.50 -69.35 66.50
N THR A 124 -27.84 -68.73 67.64
CA THR A 124 -27.00 -68.76 68.85
C THR A 124 -27.16 -70.04 69.70
N TYR A 125 -27.99 -71.00 69.25
CA TYR A 125 -28.22 -72.28 69.92
C TYR A 125 -27.16 -73.33 69.56
N ALA A 126 -26.57 -73.97 70.58
CA ALA A 126 -25.42 -74.86 70.45
C ALA A 126 -25.70 -76.24 69.82
N GLU A 127 -26.94 -76.74 69.90
CA GLU A 127 -27.30 -78.12 69.51
C GLU A 127 -28.02 -78.20 68.15
N LEU A 128 -27.75 -77.27 67.24
CA LEU A 128 -28.43 -77.22 65.94
C LEU A 128 -27.82 -78.22 64.93
N PRO A 129 -28.61 -79.10 64.29
CA PRO A 129 -28.14 -79.85 63.12
C PRO A 129 -28.02 -78.90 61.93
N GLU A 130 -26.84 -78.87 61.31
CA GLU A 130 -26.63 -78.13 60.06
C GLU A 130 -27.56 -78.69 58.98
N HIS A 131 -28.40 -77.85 58.39
CA HIS A 131 -29.40 -78.27 57.42
C HIS A 131 -29.31 -77.43 56.14
N GLY A 132 -28.90 -78.10 55.06
CA GLY A 132 -28.63 -77.46 53.77
C GLY A 132 -27.61 -76.32 53.92
N ASN A 133 -27.77 -75.28 53.11
CA ASN A 133 -26.91 -74.09 53.17
C ASN A 133 -27.53 -72.93 53.97
N GLN A 134 -28.72 -73.12 54.55
CA GLN A 134 -29.55 -72.05 55.10
C GLN A 134 -29.46 -71.89 56.62
N PHE A 135 -29.10 -72.93 57.37
CA PHE A 135 -29.07 -72.89 58.83
C PHE A 135 -27.69 -73.29 59.34
N HIS A 136 -27.06 -72.39 60.10
CA HIS A 136 -25.71 -72.58 60.65
C HIS A 136 -25.62 -72.11 62.09
N HIS A 137 -24.60 -72.58 62.80
CA HIS A 137 -24.28 -72.10 64.14
C HIS A 137 -23.66 -70.69 64.11
N ALA A 138 -24.02 -69.79 65.03
CA ALA A 138 -23.49 -68.42 65.07
C ALA A 138 -21.98 -68.36 65.32
N GLY A 139 -21.35 -69.44 65.80
CA GLY A 139 -19.89 -69.55 65.93
C GLY A 139 -19.12 -69.37 64.61
N TYR A 140 -19.74 -69.60 63.46
CA TYR A 140 -19.12 -69.29 62.16
C TYR A 140 -18.89 -67.79 61.96
N MET A 141 -19.71 -66.94 62.59
CA MET A 141 -19.61 -65.47 62.52
C MET A 141 -18.46 -64.91 63.34
N GLU A 142 -17.97 -65.64 64.35
CA GLU A 142 -16.82 -65.21 65.16
C GLU A 142 -15.51 -65.18 64.36
N ARG A 143 -15.45 -65.91 63.25
CA ARG A 143 -14.30 -65.94 62.34
C ARG A 143 -14.23 -64.71 61.45
N ASP A 144 -15.34 -63.99 61.27
CA ASP A 144 -15.40 -62.75 60.49
C ASP A 144 -15.30 -61.52 61.42
N PRO A 145 -14.26 -60.67 61.29
CA PRO A 145 -14.09 -59.53 62.18
C PRO A 145 -15.23 -58.51 62.13
N GLN A 146 -15.87 -58.31 60.97
CA GLN A 146 -16.94 -57.32 60.82
C GLN A 146 -18.25 -57.81 61.44
N LEU A 147 -18.61 -59.07 61.17
CA LEU A 147 -19.82 -59.66 61.74
C LEU A 147 -19.68 -59.97 63.22
N SER A 148 -18.48 -60.36 63.69
CA SER A 148 -18.20 -60.51 65.12
C SER A 148 -18.34 -59.18 65.87
N ALA A 149 -17.84 -58.08 65.28
CA ALA A 149 -18.03 -56.75 65.83
C ALA A 149 -19.52 -56.34 65.82
N PHE A 150 -20.23 -56.63 64.73
CA PHE A 150 -21.68 -56.39 64.63
C PHE A 150 -22.47 -57.18 65.67
N MET A 151 -22.23 -58.49 65.84
CA MET A 151 -22.87 -59.32 66.87
C MET A 151 -22.79 -58.66 68.26
N LYS A 152 -21.65 -58.07 68.59
CA LYS A 152 -21.38 -57.41 69.89
C LYS A 152 -21.87 -55.95 69.95
N SER A 153 -22.22 -55.34 68.82
CA SER A 153 -22.68 -53.94 68.77
C SER A 153 -24.13 -53.80 69.25
N ARG A 154 -24.60 -52.56 69.43
CA ARG A 154 -26.02 -52.26 69.72
C ARG A 154 -26.89 -52.20 68.45
N ASP A 155 -26.29 -52.30 67.27
CA ASP A 155 -27.01 -52.19 66.01
C ASP A 155 -27.88 -53.43 65.76
N THR A 156 -29.08 -53.23 65.22
CA THR A 156 -30.06 -54.29 64.95
C THR A 156 -29.94 -54.84 63.53
N SER A 157 -29.42 -54.05 62.60
CA SER A 157 -29.10 -54.46 61.23
C SER A 157 -27.90 -53.69 60.70
N GLY A 158 -27.23 -54.22 59.68
CA GLY A 158 -26.06 -53.58 59.10
C GLY A 158 -25.67 -54.21 57.76
N TRP A 159 -24.87 -53.46 57.01
CA TRP A 159 -24.30 -53.90 55.74
C TRP A 159 -22.81 -54.16 55.91
N PHE A 160 -22.37 -55.30 55.38
CA PHE A 160 -21.02 -55.82 55.56
C PHE A 160 -20.42 -56.21 54.23
N LYS A 161 -19.10 -56.02 54.14
CA LYS A 161 -18.33 -56.40 52.96
C LYS A 161 -17.53 -57.64 53.31
N ASN A 162 -17.71 -58.69 52.49
CA ASN A 162 -16.89 -59.90 52.51
C ASN A 162 -17.08 -60.74 53.78
N VAL A 163 -18.11 -61.59 53.78
CA VAL A 163 -18.24 -62.69 54.75
C VAL A 163 -17.53 -63.88 54.15
N SER A 164 -16.43 -64.33 54.75
CA SER A 164 -15.61 -65.41 54.20
C SER A 164 -16.40 -66.73 54.09
N SER A 165 -16.82 -67.10 52.89
CA SER A 165 -17.06 -68.51 52.54
C SER A 165 -15.76 -69.10 51.99
N GLU A 166 -14.76 -69.31 52.86
CA GLU A 166 -13.78 -70.38 52.59
C GLU A 166 -14.51 -71.73 52.76
N ILE A 167 -15.38 -72.06 51.81
CA ILE A 167 -15.74 -73.44 51.54
C ILE A 167 -14.70 -73.91 50.53
N TYR A 168 -13.73 -74.70 50.99
CA TYR A 168 -12.79 -75.40 50.12
C TYR A 168 -13.59 -76.39 49.25
N LEU A 169 -13.99 -75.97 48.04
CA LEU A 169 -14.28 -76.89 46.96
C LEU A 169 -12.93 -77.28 46.32
N GLU A 170 -12.67 -78.58 46.17
CA GLU A 170 -11.38 -79.24 45.81
C GLU A 170 -10.70 -78.79 44.50
N THR A 171 -11.09 -77.69 43.87
CA THR A 171 -10.55 -77.25 42.57
C THR A 171 -9.67 -76.00 42.61
N GLY A 172 -9.26 -75.52 43.78
CA GLY A 172 -8.04 -74.70 43.92
C GLY A 172 -7.99 -73.38 43.13
N LYS A 173 -9.15 -72.76 42.82
CA LYS A 173 -9.20 -71.41 42.23
C LYS A 173 -9.89 -70.44 43.19
N SER A 174 -9.12 -69.50 43.74
CA SER A 174 -9.66 -68.35 44.47
C SER A 174 -10.20 -67.31 43.49
N VAL A 175 -11.51 -67.18 43.39
CA VAL A 175 -12.16 -66.03 42.78
C VAL A 175 -12.45 -65.05 43.92
N ARG A 176 -11.87 -63.85 43.88
CA ARG A 176 -12.28 -62.75 44.77
C ARG A 176 -13.66 -62.30 44.33
N THR A 177 -14.70 -62.77 45.00
CA THR A 177 -16.07 -62.34 44.75
C THR A 177 -16.46 -61.32 45.81
N LEU A 178 -16.82 -60.09 45.40
CA LEU A 178 -17.40 -59.10 46.32
C LEU A 178 -18.82 -59.54 46.70
N TYR A 179 -18.99 -60.11 47.89
CA TYR A 179 -20.31 -60.31 48.47
C TYR A 179 -20.62 -59.12 49.40
N ALA A 180 -21.59 -58.31 48.99
CA ALA A 180 -22.25 -57.39 49.91
C ALA A 180 -23.32 -58.18 50.67
N VAL A 181 -23.28 -58.07 51.98
CA VAL A 181 -24.10 -58.86 52.87
C VAL A 181 -24.89 -57.94 53.77
N TYR A 182 -26.20 -58.12 53.80
CA TYR A 182 -27.06 -57.48 54.78
C TYR A 182 -27.28 -58.44 55.93
N ALA A 183 -26.93 -58.03 57.14
CA ALA A 183 -27.14 -58.83 58.34
C ALA A 183 -28.14 -58.16 59.26
N ARG A 184 -29.02 -58.96 59.86
CA ARG A 184 -30.04 -58.50 60.80
C ARG A 184 -30.11 -59.40 62.01
N LYS A 185 -29.97 -58.82 63.20
CA LYS A 185 -30.12 -59.54 64.46
C LYS A 185 -31.57 -59.90 64.71
N ILE A 186 -31.75 -61.09 65.27
CA ILE A 186 -33.03 -61.53 65.78
C ILE A 186 -32.97 -61.52 67.29
N MET A 187 -33.94 -60.84 67.88
CA MET A 187 -34.07 -60.69 69.32
C MET A 187 -35.32 -61.44 69.77
N GLY A 188 -35.22 -62.20 70.85
CA GLY A 188 -36.35 -62.86 71.50
C GLY A 188 -37.12 -61.90 72.40
N LEU A 189 -38.25 -62.39 72.94
CA LEU A 189 -39.17 -61.61 73.78
C LEU A 189 -38.51 -61.02 75.04
N GLU A 190 -37.44 -61.64 75.54
CA GLU A 190 -36.67 -61.17 76.72
C GLU A 190 -35.45 -60.29 76.34
N GLY A 191 -35.31 -59.90 75.08
CA GLY A 191 -34.15 -59.12 74.60
C GLY A 191 -32.87 -59.94 74.43
N ARG A 192 -32.95 -61.27 74.53
CA ARG A 192 -31.85 -62.19 74.18
C ARG A 192 -31.69 -62.29 72.67
N GLN A 193 -30.45 -62.23 72.18
CA GLN A 193 -30.18 -62.46 70.76
C GLN A 193 -30.29 -63.95 70.41
N LEU A 194 -31.24 -64.27 69.53
CA LEU A 194 -31.54 -65.64 69.08
C LEU A 194 -30.71 -66.04 67.84
N GLY A 195 -30.22 -65.05 67.09
CA GLY A 195 -29.41 -65.29 65.91
C GLY A 195 -29.26 -64.06 65.03
N ILE A 196 -28.77 -64.29 63.81
CA ILE A 196 -28.66 -63.29 62.74
C ILE A 196 -29.15 -63.90 61.43
N PHE A 197 -30.01 -63.18 60.72
CA PHE A 197 -30.23 -63.40 59.30
C PHE A 197 -29.18 -62.67 58.48
N VAL A 198 -28.65 -63.37 57.49
CA VAL A 198 -27.62 -62.89 56.58
C VAL A 198 -28.13 -63.08 55.16
N VAL A 199 -28.30 -61.97 54.45
CA VAL A 199 -28.74 -61.94 53.05
C VAL A 199 -27.55 -61.59 52.19
N GLN A 200 -27.19 -62.51 51.30
CA GLN A 200 -26.15 -62.32 50.31
C GLN A 200 -26.77 -61.86 48.99
N LEU A 201 -26.24 -60.78 48.45
CA LEU A 201 -26.68 -60.24 47.17
C LEU A 201 -25.99 -60.91 45.98
N LYS A 202 -26.67 -60.93 44.83
CA LYS A 202 -26.12 -61.41 43.56
C LYS A 202 -25.00 -60.50 43.07
N GLU A 203 -23.86 -61.08 42.73
CA GLU A 203 -22.72 -60.35 42.17
C GLU A 203 -23.08 -59.60 40.88
N LYS A 204 -23.96 -60.16 40.04
CA LYS A 204 -24.40 -59.51 38.80
C LYS A 204 -25.12 -58.18 39.06
N GLN A 205 -25.96 -58.10 40.10
CA GLN A 205 -26.67 -56.87 40.44
C GLN A 205 -25.73 -55.82 41.02
N LEU A 206 -24.83 -56.26 41.91
CA LEU A 206 -23.77 -55.41 42.43
C LEU A 206 -22.89 -54.87 41.30
N LYS A 207 -22.47 -55.72 40.35
CA LYS A 207 -21.71 -55.31 39.16
C LYS A 207 -22.50 -54.42 38.24
N GLN A 208 -23.82 -54.58 38.11
CA GLN A 208 -24.62 -53.69 37.29
C GLN A 208 -24.68 -52.28 37.90
N ILE A 209 -24.97 -52.19 39.20
CA ILE A 209 -24.97 -50.93 39.95
C ILE A 209 -23.57 -50.27 39.96
N LEU A 210 -22.51 -51.07 40.08
CA LEU A 210 -21.12 -50.61 40.13
C LEU A 210 -20.50 -50.35 38.74
N ASN A 211 -20.88 -51.08 37.68
CA ASN A 211 -20.41 -50.80 36.31
C ASN A 211 -21.09 -49.58 35.72
N GLU A 212 -22.33 -49.26 36.14
CA GLU A 212 -22.93 -47.97 35.84
C GLU A 212 -22.16 -46.82 36.49
N SER A 213 -21.29 -47.10 37.47
CA SER A 213 -20.53 -46.11 38.22
C SER A 213 -19.08 -46.53 38.43
N ASP A 214 -18.30 -46.43 37.34
CA ASP A 214 -16.83 -46.60 37.39
C ASP A 214 -16.26 -45.91 38.65
N GLY A 215 -15.35 -46.57 39.37
CA GLY A 215 -14.54 -45.93 40.44
C GLY A 215 -15.16 -45.74 41.84
N ILE A 216 -16.40 -46.15 42.10
CA ILE A 216 -17.02 -46.03 43.43
C ILE A 216 -16.83 -47.33 44.25
N TYR A 217 -16.19 -47.23 45.42
CA TYR A 217 -16.11 -48.33 46.39
C TYR A 217 -16.91 -47.98 47.66
N LEU A 218 -17.84 -48.85 48.03
CA LEU A 218 -18.57 -48.86 49.31
C LEU A 218 -17.80 -49.78 50.31
N MET A 219 -17.72 -49.62 51.64
CA MET A 219 -18.37 -48.84 52.70
C MET A 219 -17.45 -48.87 53.95
N GLU A 220 -17.63 -47.93 54.87
CA GLU A 220 -17.46 -48.15 56.32
C GLU A 220 -18.87 -48.20 56.93
N SER A 221 -19.09 -49.05 57.94
CA SER A 221 -20.38 -49.19 58.64
C SER A 221 -20.80 -47.86 59.26
N LEU A 222 -21.89 -47.26 58.77
CA LEU A 222 -22.53 -46.13 59.44
C LEU A 222 -23.61 -46.65 60.41
N PRO A 223 -23.79 -46.05 61.59
CA PRO A 223 -24.95 -46.31 62.45
C PRO A 223 -26.26 -46.03 61.68
N GLU A 224 -27.32 -46.80 61.98
CA GLU A 224 -28.69 -46.66 61.43
C GLU A 224 -28.89 -47.05 59.95
N SER A 225 -28.47 -48.24 59.54
CA SER A 225 -28.84 -48.84 58.24
C SER A 225 -28.44 -48.05 56.98
N ARG A 226 -27.50 -47.09 57.08
CA ARG A 226 -27.07 -46.25 55.96
C ARG A 226 -25.82 -46.80 55.28
N VAL A 227 -25.79 -46.63 53.96
CA VAL A 227 -24.65 -46.96 53.10
C VAL A 227 -23.78 -45.73 52.90
N GLY A 228 -22.55 -45.75 53.42
CA GLY A 228 -21.58 -44.67 53.20
C GLY A 228 -20.80 -44.86 51.90
N ILE A 229 -20.82 -43.86 51.01
CA ILE A 229 -20.06 -43.85 49.76
C ILE A 229 -18.67 -43.28 49.99
N TYR A 230 -17.62 -44.08 49.82
CA TYR A 230 -16.24 -43.58 49.78
C TYR A 230 -15.80 -43.40 48.31
N ASN A 231 -15.44 -42.17 47.98
CA ASN A 231 -15.10 -41.79 46.62
C ASN A 231 -13.56 -41.89 46.42
N SER A 232 -13.11 -42.80 45.56
CA SER A 232 -11.68 -42.95 45.19
C SER A 232 -11.21 -41.96 44.10
N TYR A 233 -12.11 -41.13 43.56
CA TYR A 233 -11.81 -40.10 42.56
C TYR A 233 -10.91 -38.94 43.06
N LEU A 234 -10.31 -39.04 44.25
CA LEU A 234 -9.05 -38.30 44.51
C LEU A 234 -7.95 -38.69 43.49
N SER A 235 -8.01 -39.87 42.89
CA SER A 235 -7.25 -40.22 41.67
C SER A 235 -7.84 -39.64 40.39
N GLY A 236 -9.14 -39.33 40.38
CA GLY A 236 -9.81 -38.57 39.32
C GLY A 236 -9.33 -37.12 39.25
N TYR A 237 -8.97 -36.49 40.37
CA TYR A 237 -8.26 -35.21 40.35
C TYR A 237 -6.91 -35.31 39.62
N VAL A 238 -6.20 -36.44 39.71
CA VAL A 238 -4.92 -36.68 39.03
C VAL A 238 -5.12 -36.98 37.54
N VAL A 239 -6.14 -37.78 37.18
CA VAL A 239 -6.48 -38.07 35.77
C VAL A 239 -7.09 -36.85 35.07
N LEU A 240 -7.97 -36.09 35.75
CA LEU A 240 -8.46 -34.79 35.25
C LEU A 240 -7.33 -33.77 35.17
N GLN A 241 -6.37 -33.72 36.10
CA GLN A 241 -5.19 -32.87 35.94
C GLN A 241 -4.35 -33.25 34.72
N GLN A 242 -4.26 -34.53 34.37
CA GLN A 242 -3.49 -35.00 33.23
C GLN A 242 -4.22 -34.73 31.90
N GLU A 243 -5.52 -35.03 31.80
CA GLU A 243 -6.33 -34.69 30.62
C GLU A 243 -6.49 -33.17 30.44
N THR A 244 -6.67 -32.41 31.54
CA THR A 244 -6.71 -30.94 31.47
C THR A 244 -5.36 -30.35 31.13
N ALA A 245 -4.24 -30.96 31.53
CA ALA A 245 -2.90 -30.53 31.13
C ALA A 245 -2.64 -30.78 29.64
N ASP A 246 -3.07 -31.92 29.09
CA ASP A 246 -2.93 -32.23 27.66
C ASP A 246 -3.84 -31.33 26.80
N ILE A 247 -5.08 -31.07 27.25
CA ILE A 247 -5.97 -30.10 26.62
C ILE A 247 -5.37 -28.69 26.72
N ALA A 248 -4.87 -28.28 27.89
CA ALA A 248 -4.24 -26.97 28.08
C ALA A 248 -2.98 -26.82 27.22
N ALA A 249 -2.14 -27.84 27.10
CA ALA A 249 -0.96 -27.84 26.24
C ALA A 249 -1.34 -27.70 24.76
N THR A 250 -2.37 -28.42 24.31
CA THR A 250 -2.89 -28.33 22.95
C THR A 250 -3.47 -26.93 22.66
N VAL A 251 -4.21 -26.37 23.62
CA VAL A 251 -4.75 -25.00 23.55
C VAL A 251 -3.62 -23.97 23.49
N VAL A 252 -2.64 -24.05 24.38
CA VAL A 252 -1.50 -23.13 24.40
C VAL A 252 -0.71 -23.23 23.10
N GLY A 253 -0.50 -24.45 22.59
CA GLY A 253 0.12 -24.68 21.29
C GLY A 253 -0.65 -24.00 20.14
N ASN A 254 -1.97 -24.15 20.11
CA ASN A 254 -2.83 -23.50 19.13
C ASN A 254 -2.80 -21.97 19.24
N ILE A 255 -2.80 -21.41 20.47
CA ILE A 255 -2.68 -19.96 20.70
C ILE A 255 -1.33 -19.45 20.17
N ILE A 256 -0.22 -20.12 20.52
CA ILE A 256 1.12 -19.75 20.04
C ILE A 256 1.16 -19.84 18.51
N PHE A 257 0.59 -20.89 17.92
CA PHE A 257 0.53 -21.04 16.46
C PHE A 257 -0.25 -19.92 15.78
N ILE A 258 -1.44 -19.56 16.30
CA ILE A 258 -2.24 -18.43 15.82
C ILE A 258 -1.46 -17.11 15.95
N LEU A 259 -0.79 -16.89 17.08
CA LEU A 259 0.03 -15.69 17.30
C LEU A 259 1.19 -15.63 16.30
N VAL A 260 1.88 -16.73 16.05
CA VAL A 260 2.98 -16.81 15.07
C VAL A 260 2.48 -16.50 13.66
N ILE A 261 1.35 -17.09 13.23
CA ILE A 261 0.74 -16.81 11.94
C ILE A 261 0.33 -15.34 11.84
N THR A 262 -0.27 -14.79 12.89
CA THR A 262 -0.71 -13.39 12.91
C THR A 262 0.51 -12.46 12.79
N CYS A 263 1.53 -12.64 13.64
CA CYS A 263 2.76 -11.85 13.61
C CYS A 263 3.50 -11.94 12.27
N SER A 264 3.56 -13.12 11.66
CA SER A 264 4.20 -13.31 10.36
C SER A 264 3.39 -12.65 9.23
N GLY A 265 2.05 -12.77 9.23
CA GLY A 265 1.17 -12.06 8.29
C GLY A 265 1.33 -10.54 8.39
N LEU A 266 1.39 -10.01 9.61
CA LEU A 266 1.63 -8.60 9.89
C LEU A 266 2.99 -8.11 9.37
N GLY A 267 4.05 -8.90 9.54
CA GLY A 267 5.37 -8.59 8.99
C GLY A 267 5.42 -8.60 7.45
N ILE A 268 4.68 -9.51 6.80
CA ILE A 268 4.54 -9.54 5.34
C ILE A 268 3.85 -8.27 4.84
N ILE A 269 2.74 -7.86 5.49
CA ILE A 269 2.03 -6.63 5.14
C ILE A 269 2.95 -5.42 5.27
N GLU A 270 3.72 -5.32 6.37
CA GLU A 270 4.68 -4.23 6.55
C GLU A 270 5.73 -4.20 5.43
N PHE A 271 6.29 -5.35 5.07
CA PHE A 271 7.26 -5.45 3.98
C PHE A 271 6.70 -4.93 2.65
N PHE A 272 5.45 -5.29 2.31
CA PHE A 272 4.77 -4.81 1.11
C PHE A 272 4.49 -3.30 1.17
N ILE A 273 4.01 -2.79 2.31
CA ILE A 273 3.79 -1.35 2.51
C ILE A 273 5.10 -0.58 2.32
N GLN A 274 6.19 -1.03 2.92
CA GLN A 274 7.50 -0.39 2.78
C GLN A 274 7.98 -0.36 1.32
N LYS A 275 7.78 -1.45 0.56
CA LYS A 275 8.10 -1.49 -0.87
C LYS A 275 7.26 -0.50 -1.67
N LEU A 276 5.95 -0.47 -1.42
CA LEU A 276 5.02 0.41 -2.12
C LEU A 276 5.35 1.90 -1.86
N VAL A 277 5.56 2.25 -0.58
CA VAL A 277 5.98 3.60 -0.17
C VAL A 277 7.31 3.99 -0.84
N LYS A 278 8.33 3.13 -0.81
CA LYS A 278 9.63 3.41 -1.47
C LYS A 278 9.48 3.61 -2.98
N LYS A 279 8.62 2.83 -3.66
CA LYS A 279 8.35 2.97 -5.10
C LYS A 279 7.78 4.36 -5.40
N ILE A 280 6.76 4.79 -4.66
CA ILE A 280 6.11 6.10 -4.85
C ILE A 280 7.10 7.24 -4.62
N PHE A 281 7.81 7.24 -3.49
CA PHE A 281 8.78 8.30 -3.18
C PHE A 281 9.92 8.36 -4.20
N LYS A 282 10.40 7.22 -4.69
CA LYS A 282 11.43 7.19 -5.74
C LYS A 282 10.95 7.88 -7.02
N ASN A 283 9.73 7.59 -7.48
CA ASN A 283 9.17 8.20 -8.68
C ASN A 283 8.98 9.72 -8.50
N MET A 284 8.58 10.17 -7.30
CA MET A 284 8.51 11.60 -6.99
C MET A 284 9.89 12.27 -7.01
N TYR A 285 10.92 11.63 -6.46
CA TYR A 285 12.29 12.17 -6.50
C TYR A 285 12.82 12.28 -7.93
N HIS A 286 12.51 11.33 -8.81
CA HIS A 286 12.86 11.45 -10.23
C HIS A 286 12.17 12.64 -10.89
N MET A 287 10.86 12.83 -10.68
CA MET A 287 10.14 14.01 -11.21
C MET A 287 10.71 15.34 -10.70
N LEU A 288 11.14 15.41 -9.43
CA LEU A 288 11.80 16.60 -8.89
C LEU A 288 13.14 16.87 -9.57
N GLY A 289 13.95 15.83 -9.81
CA GLY A 289 15.20 15.98 -10.55
C GLY A 289 14.99 16.36 -12.01
N ASP A 290 13.94 15.85 -12.66
CA ASP A 290 13.57 16.25 -14.02
C ASP A 290 13.10 17.71 -14.07
N MET A 291 12.37 18.18 -13.05
CA MET A 291 12.02 19.60 -12.91
C MET A 291 13.26 20.50 -12.80
N GLU A 292 14.24 20.13 -11.97
CA GLU A 292 15.48 20.89 -11.81
C GLU A 292 16.21 21.05 -13.15
N LYS A 293 16.32 19.96 -13.92
CA LYS A 293 16.87 20.00 -15.29
C LYS A 293 16.04 20.82 -16.27
N ILE A 294 14.71 20.81 -16.15
CA ILE A 294 13.82 21.63 -16.99
C ILE A 294 14.06 23.12 -16.72
N VAL A 295 14.25 23.50 -15.45
CA VAL A 295 14.56 24.88 -15.05
C VAL A 295 15.91 25.31 -15.62
N ASP A 296 16.93 24.46 -15.52
CA ASP A 296 18.27 24.75 -16.06
C ASP A 296 18.30 24.84 -17.60
N ASN A 297 17.31 24.29 -18.28
CA ASN A 297 17.20 24.29 -19.75
C ASN A 297 16.06 25.20 -20.26
N ASP A 298 15.90 26.37 -19.63
CA ASP A 298 14.98 27.44 -20.02
C ASP A 298 13.51 27.01 -20.17
N PHE A 299 13.05 26.06 -19.34
CA PHE A 299 11.68 25.56 -19.34
C PHE A 299 11.24 24.93 -20.68
N SER A 300 12.21 24.56 -21.52
CA SER A 300 12.03 24.01 -22.87
C SER A 300 11.42 22.62 -22.88
N SER A 301 11.81 21.83 -21.89
CA SER A 301 11.46 20.42 -21.79
C SER A 301 10.13 20.21 -21.07
N ARG A 302 9.61 18.98 -21.12
CA ARG A 302 8.39 18.56 -20.46
C ARG A 302 8.66 17.36 -19.56
N LEU A 303 7.88 17.25 -18.49
CA LEU A 303 7.92 16.05 -17.67
C LEU A 303 7.40 14.87 -18.49
N PRO A 304 8.09 13.71 -18.44
CA PRO A 304 7.69 12.50 -19.14
C PRO A 304 6.41 11.90 -18.53
N GLU A 305 5.69 11.12 -19.32
CA GLU A 305 4.58 10.31 -18.82
C GLU A 305 5.09 9.26 -17.82
N ASN A 306 4.38 9.17 -16.71
CA ASN A 306 4.57 8.20 -15.65
C ASN A 306 3.57 7.04 -15.81
N GLN A 307 3.90 5.86 -15.31
CA GLN A 307 2.97 4.72 -15.38
C GLN A 307 1.83 4.83 -14.35
N GLU A 308 2.07 5.56 -13.26
CA GLU A 308 1.10 5.77 -12.19
C GLU A 308 0.16 6.94 -12.56
N GLN A 309 -1.15 6.69 -12.57
CA GLN A 309 -2.17 7.62 -13.07
C GLN A 309 -2.13 8.99 -12.34
N GLU A 310 -1.97 8.97 -11.01
CA GLU A 310 -1.95 10.17 -10.18
C GLU A 310 -0.71 11.03 -10.46
N LEU A 311 0.45 10.40 -10.68
CA LEU A 311 1.68 11.12 -11.06
C LEU A 311 1.59 11.69 -12.47
N ASN A 312 0.89 10.99 -13.37
CA ASN A 312 0.58 11.50 -14.71
C ASN A 312 -0.29 12.75 -14.68
N GLU A 313 -1.31 12.80 -13.82
CA GLU A 313 -2.14 13.98 -13.68
C GLU A 313 -1.32 15.19 -13.20
N ILE A 314 -0.42 14.97 -12.23
CA ILE A 314 0.49 16.01 -11.75
C ILE A 314 1.44 16.46 -12.86
N ALA A 315 2.07 15.53 -13.59
CA ALA A 315 2.95 15.84 -14.72
C ALA A 315 2.23 16.67 -15.79
N GLY A 316 0.98 16.31 -16.11
CA GLY A 316 0.13 17.06 -17.05
C GLY A 316 -0.12 18.51 -16.59
N LYS A 317 -0.50 18.72 -15.32
CA LYS A 317 -0.71 20.06 -14.76
C LYS A 317 0.57 20.90 -14.77
N VAL A 318 1.71 20.30 -14.43
CA VAL A 318 3.02 20.96 -14.51
C VAL A 318 3.36 21.35 -15.95
N ASN A 319 3.15 20.46 -16.91
CA ASN A 319 3.43 20.72 -18.32
C ASN A 319 2.59 21.89 -18.87
N ILE A 320 1.35 22.06 -18.40
CA ILE A 320 0.53 23.24 -18.71
C ILE A 320 1.16 24.52 -18.14
N LEU A 321 1.64 24.49 -16.89
CA LEU A 321 2.31 25.63 -16.27
C LEU A 321 3.61 25.99 -16.99
N LEU A 322 4.43 25.00 -17.37
CA LEU A 322 5.65 25.19 -18.18
C LEU A 322 5.32 25.88 -19.52
N GLY A 323 4.25 25.45 -20.19
CA GLY A 323 3.79 26.10 -21.41
C GLY A 323 3.36 27.57 -21.21
N ARG A 324 2.76 27.89 -20.06
CA ARG A 324 2.43 29.29 -19.71
C ARG A 324 3.67 30.12 -19.43
N ILE A 325 4.64 29.57 -18.70
CA ILE A 325 5.92 30.24 -18.40
C ILE A 325 6.65 30.59 -19.71
N GLN A 326 6.77 29.63 -20.64
CA GLN A 326 7.41 29.88 -21.93
C GLN A 326 6.70 30.96 -22.74
N LYS A 327 5.36 30.96 -22.77
CA LYS A 327 4.59 32.03 -23.43
C LYS A 327 4.87 33.39 -22.79
N SER A 328 4.92 33.48 -21.47
CA SER A 328 5.25 34.72 -20.77
C SER A 328 6.67 35.21 -21.08
N ILE A 329 7.67 34.31 -21.10
CA ILE A 329 9.05 34.66 -21.49
C ILE A 329 9.07 35.22 -22.92
N GLN A 330 8.40 34.55 -23.86
CA GLN A 330 8.34 35.01 -25.25
C GLN A 330 7.69 36.39 -25.37
N SER A 331 6.60 36.64 -24.64
CA SER A 331 5.95 37.95 -24.62
C SER A 331 6.85 39.05 -24.06
N VAL A 332 7.62 38.77 -23.01
CA VAL A 332 8.59 39.73 -22.45
C VAL A 332 9.69 40.06 -23.47
N ILE A 333 10.22 39.05 -24.16
CA ILE A 333 11.23 39.26 -25.21
C ILE A 333 10.68 40.14 -26.34
N GLU A 334 9.45 39.88 -26.79
CA GLU A 334 8.83 40.66 -27.86
C GLU A 334 8.57 42.12 -27.45
N LEU A 335 8.09 42.32 -26.22
CA LEU A 335 7.91 43.66 -25.65
C LEU A 335 9.23 44.42 -25.55
N GLU A 336 10.31 43.78 -25.12
CA GLU A 336 11.62 44.43 -25.03
C GLU A 336 12.15 44.82 -26.41
N LYS A 337 11.98 43.96 -27.43
CA LYS A 337 12.32 44.32 -28.82
C LYS A 337 11.49 45.50 -29.33
N GLN A 338 10.19 45.51 -29.05
CA GLN A 338 9.30 46.60 -29.45
C GLN A 338 9.68 47.92 -28.76
N LYS A 339 10.02 47.85 -27.46
CA LYS A 339 10.54 48.99 -26.70
C LYS A 339 11.83 49.53 -27.31
N GLN A 340 12.82 48.68 -27.57
CA GLN A 340 14.08 49.10 -28.22
C GLN A 340 13.86 49.77 -29.58
N ARG A 341 12.94 49.24 -30.41
CA ARG A 341 12.57 49.88 -31.69
C ARG A 341 11.95 51.26 -31.48
N THR A 342 11.08 51.38 -30.49
CA THR A 342 10.38 52.63 -30.17
C THR A 342 11.36 53.69 -29.65
N GLU A 343 12.28 53.31 -28.77
CA GLU A 343 13.35 54.18 -28.27
C GLU A 343 14.28 54.63 -29.40
N MET A 344 14.66 53.72 -30.31
CA MET A 344 15.47 54.06 -31.49
C MET A 344 14.75 55.06 -32.41
N MET A 345 13.45 54.87 -32.66
CA MET A 345 12.65 55.81 -33.44
C MET A 345 12.53 57.16 -32.74
N ALA A 346 12.32 57.19 -31.42
CA ALA A 346 12.25 58.42 -30.64
C ALA A 346 13.58 59.20 -30.68
N LEU A 347 14.71 58.50 -30.58
CA LEU A 347 16.05 59.10 -30.74
C LEU A 347 16.27 59.66 -32.14
N GLN A 348 15.80 58.98 -33.19
CA GLN A 348 15.85 59.49 -34.56
C GLN A 348 14.99 60.75 -34.73
N LEU A 349 13.80 60.79 -34.12
CA LEU A 349 12.91 61.96 -34.14
C LEU A 349 13.46 63.16 -33.36
N GLN A 350 14.31 62.94 -32.35
CA GLN A 350 15.01 64.03 -31.64
C GLN A 350 16.00 64.80 -32.53
N MET A 351 16.51 64.20 -33.61
CA MET A 351 17.19 64.96 -34.66
C MET A 351 16.15 65.69 -35.49
N ASN A 352 15.75 66.90 -35.10
CA ASN A 352 14.74 67.68 -35.80
C ASN A 352 15.15 67.93 -37.27
N PRO A 353 14.58 67.23 -38.27
CA PRO A 353 15.02 67.36 -39.66
C PRO A 353 14.80 68.77 -40.20
N HIS A 354 13.77 69.44 -39.69
CA HIS A 354 13.46 70.83 -40.00
C HIS A 354 14.57 71.79 -39.54
N PHE A 355 15.25 71.51 -38.42
CA PHE A 355 16.40 72.31 -37.99
C PHE A 355 17.54 72.27 -39.02
N PHE A 356 17.84 71.09 -39.56
CA PHE A 356 18.87 70.94 -40.60
C PHE A 356 18.47 71.61 -41.92
N TYR A 357 17.22 71.47 -42.36
CA TYR A 357 16.76 72.16 -43.58
C TYR A 357 16.79 73.67 -43.42
N ASN A 358 16.37 74.19 -42.26
CA ASN A 358 16.40 75.61 -41.99
C ASN A 358 17.83 76.15 -41.95
N GLY A 359 18.75 75.44 -41.30
CA GLY A 359 20.17 75.81 -41.28
C GLY A 359 20.79 75.83 -42.69
N LEU A 360 20.54 74.79 -43.50
CA LEU A 360 21.03 74.74 -44.88
C LEU A 360 20.40 75.80 -45.78
N SER A 361 19.12 76.12 -45.55
CA SER A 361 18.43 77.18 -46.31
C SER A 361 19.03 78.55 -45.99
N ILE A 362 19.34 78.83 -44.72
CA ILE A 362 20.05 80.06 -44.32
C ILE A 362 21.41 80.14 -45.02
N VAL A 363 22.20 79.06 -44.99
CA VAL A 363 23.50 79.02 -45.68
C VAL A 363 23.33 79.22 -47.19
N GLN A 364 22.31 78.63 -47.80
CA GLN A 364 21.99 78.79 -49.22
C GLN A 364 21.73 80.26 -49.56
N TYR A 365 20.83 80.93 -48.81
CA TYR A 365 20.52 82.35 -49.04
C TYR A 365 21.74 83.26 -48.85
N THR A 366 22.55 83.01 -47.81
CA THR A 366 23.80 83.78 -47.60
C THR A 366 24.79 83.62 -48.74
N LEU A 367 24.89 82.43 -49.34
CA LEU A 367 25.74 82.21 -50.51
C LEU A 367 25.20 82.92 -51.76
N GLU A 368 23.88 82.96 -51.95
CA GLU A 368 23.24 83.71 -53.04
C GLU A 368 23.45 85.23 -52.91
N GLU A 369 23.36 85.78 -51.70
CA GLU A 369 23.66 87.20 -51.43
C GLU A 369 25.13 87.56 -51.70
N MET A 370 26.04 86.58 -51.63
CA MET A 370 27.47 86.74 -51.96
C MET A 370 27.78 86.44 -53.44
N ASP A 371 26.76 86.30 -54.30
CA ASP A 371 26.87 85.89 -55.71
C ASP A 371 27.57 84.52 -55.92
N ARG A 372 27.59 83.67 -54.88
CA ARG A 372 28.19 82.31 -54.89
C ARG A 372 27.17 81.25 -55.30
N TYR A 373 26.60 81.43 -56.49
CA TYR A 373 25.50 80.60 -57.00
C TYR A 373 25.87 79.12 -57.17
N ARG A 374 27.14 78.81 -57.49
CA ARG A 374 27.62 77.42 -57.63
C ARG A 374 27.56 76.69 -56.29
N GLU A 375 28.00 77.34 -55.23
CA GLU A 375 28.00 76.80 -53.88
C GLU A 375 26.59 76.75 -53.29
N SER A 376 25.75 77.75 -53.56
CA SER A 376 24.31 77.70 -53.21
C SER A 376 23.63 76.47 -53.83
N THR A 377 23.85 76.25 -55.13
CA THR A 377 23.27 75.10 -55.85
C THR A 377 23.77 73.77 -55.26
N ALA A 378 25.05 73.70 -54.85
CA ALA A 378 25.59 72.54 -54.15
C ALA A 378 24.87 72.28 -52.81
N ILE A 379 24.62 73.31 -52.02
CA ILE A 379 23.87 73.19 -50.75
C ILE A 379 22.43 72.71 -51.00
N SER A 380 21.81 73.08 -52.11
CA SER A 380 20.49 72.58 -52.50
C SER A 380 20.51 71.07 -52.78
N TYR A 381 21.50 70.59 -53.53
CA TYR A 381 21.70 69.15 -53.75
C TYR A 381 21.98 68.40 -52.45
N PHE A 382 22.84 68.94 -51.58
CA PHE A 382 23.12 68.37 -50.26
C PHE A 382 21.85 68.27 -49.39
N SER A 383 21.01 69.31 -49.41
CA SER A 383 19.74 69.33 -48.70
C SER A 383 18.78 68.25 -49.19
N ARG A 384 18.76 67.96 -50.50
CA ARG A 384 17.96 66.86 -51.09
C ARG A 384 18.48 65.49 -50.66
N ILE A 385 19.80 65.29 -50.63
CA ILE A 385 20.43 64.06 -50.11
C ILE A 385 20.08 63.87 -48.64
N LEU A 386 20.18 64.93 -47.82
CA LEU A 386 19.87 64.86 -46.40
C LEU A 386 18.39 64.55 -46.14
N ARG A 387 17.48 65.17 -46.92
CA ARG A 387 16.04 64.86 -46.91
C ARG A 387 15.79 63.40 -47.19
N TYR A 388 16.42 62.91 -48.25
CA TYR A 388 16.34 61.51 -48.60
C TYR A 388 16.81 60.66 -47.44
N ASN A 389 17.99 60.91 -46.87
CA ASN A 389 18.58 60.09 -45.81
C ASN A 389 17.72 60.05 -44.53
N MET A 390 17.12 61.17 -44.13
CA MET A 390 16.31 61.28 -42.90
C MET A 390 14.87 60.75 -43.02
N HIS A 391 14.42 60.38 -44.23
CA HIS A 391 13.07 59.86 -44.40
C HIS A 391 12.90 58.47 -43.72
N PRO A 392 11.83 58.24 -42.94
CA PRO A 392 11.70 57.04 -42.09
C PRO A 392 11.38 55.75 -42.87
N GLU A 393 10.95 55.87 -44.13
CA GLU A 393 10.66 54.72 -44.96
C GLU A 393 11.92 53.87 -45.21
N VAL A 394 11.76 52.55 -45.03
CA VAL A 394 12.87 51.59 -45.16
C VAL A 394 13.05 51.11 -46.61
N LEU A 395 12.00 51.23 -47.41
CA LEU A 395 11.99 50.93 -48.85
C LEU A 395 11.87 52.24 -49.65
N ALA A 396 12.53 52.31 -50.80
CA ALA A 396 12.44 53.41 -51.74
C ALA A 396 12.25 52.88 -53.16
N ALA A 397 11.48 53.59 -53.98
CA ALA A 397 11.40 53.33 -55.42
C ALA A 397 12.79 53.50 -56.05
N ILE A 398 13.14 52.68 -57.05
CA ILE A 398 14.43 52.78 -57.75
C ILE A 398 14.63 54.21 -58.28
N GLY A 399 13.58 54.86 -58.80
CA GLY A 399 13.64 56.26 -59.23
C GLY A 399 14.12 57.21 -58.14
N LYS A 400 13.76 56.97 -56.87
CA LYS A 400 14.21 57.79 -55.73
C LYS A 400 15.67 57.52 -55.35
N GLU A 401 16.14 56.28 -55.44
CA GLU A 401 17.56 55.95 -55.30
C GLU A 401 18.40 56.63 -56.40
N LEU A 402 17.92 56.61 -57.65
CA LEU A 402 18.59 57.27 -58.78
C LEU A 402 18.63 58.80 -58.62
N GLU A 403 17.53 59.40 -58.13
CA GLU A 403 17.47 60.82 -57.80
C GLU A 403 18.50 61.18 -56.73
N CYS A 404 18.66 60.32 -55.70
CA CYS A 404 19.68 60.52 -54.67
C CYS A 404 21.10 60.44 -55.26
N VAL A 405 21.38 59.45 -56.11
CA VAL A 405 22.67 59.34 -56.83
C VAL A 405 22.93 60.60 -57.67
N ARG A 406 21.92 61.10 -58.39
CA ARG A 406 22.04 62.33 -59.19
C ARG A 406 22.39 63.53 -58.33
N ASN A 407 21.64 63.75 -57.25
CA ASN A 407 21.90 64.85 -56.33
C ASN A 407 23.32 64.73 -55.72
N TYR A 408 23.78 63.52 -55.39
CA TYR A 408 25.14 63.29 -54.88
C TYR A 408 26.21 63.67 -55.90
N VAL A 409 26.08 63.24 -57.16
CA VAL A 409 27.09 63.54 -58.18
C VAL A 409 27.11 65.03 -58.51
N GLU A 410 25.95 65.68 -58.66
CA GLU A 410 25.88 67.12 -58.89
C GLU A 410 26.48 67.93 -57.73
N PHE A 411 26.26 67.48 -56.48
CA PHE A 411 26.93 68.06 -55.32
C PHE A 411 28.46 67.97 -55.43
N VAL A 412 29.01 66.82 -55.81
CA VAL A 412 30.46 66.63 -56.00
C VAL A 412 30.98 67.48 -57.16
N ASN A 413 30.25 67.53 -58.28
CA ASN A 413 30.61 68.31 -59.48
C ASN A 413 30.66 69.82 -59.21
N ALA A 414 29.90 70.30 -58.22
CA ALA A 414 30.01 71.69 -57.78
C ALA A 414 31.38 72.05 -57.20
N PHE A 415 32.21 71.08 -56.79
CA PHE A 415 33.54 71.32 -56.23
C PHE A 415 34.69 70.69 -57.05
N ARG A 416 34.37 70.02 -58.17
CA ARG A 416 35.33 69.32 -59.03
C ARG A 416 35.35 69.90 -60.44
N SER A 417 36.52 69.96 -61.09
CA SER A 417 36.67 70.29 -62.51
C SER A 417 37.86 69.53 -63.13
N PRO A 418 37.68 68.72 -64.19
CA PRO A 418 36.39 68.40 -64.81
C PRO A 418 35.50 67.58 -63.86
N GLY A 419 34.18 67.75 -64.01
CA GLY A 419 33.18 66.98 -63.25
C GLY A 419 33.11 65.51 -63.70
N MET A 420 32.37 64.72 -62.94
CA MET A 420 32.02 63.34 -63.28
C MET A 420 30.77 63.31 -64.15
N GLU A 421 30.83 62.60 -65.27
CA GLU A 421 29.68 62.35 -66.14
C GLU A 421 28.95 61.08 -65.69
N VAL A 422 27.61 61.13 -65.70
CA VAL A 422 26.77 60.01 -65.29
C VAL A 422 25.80 59.62 -66.39
N ASP A 423 25.80 58.35 -66.75
CA ASP A 423 24.86 57.76 -67.70
C ASP A 423 23.90 56.82 -66.97
N TYR A 424 22.59 57.07 -67.11
CA TYR A 424 21.54 56.28 -66.47
C TYR A 424 20.87 55.39 -67.51
N ARG A 425 21.14 54.09 -67.45
CA ARG A 425 20.60 53.06 -68.34
C ARG A 425 19.62 52.18 -67.58
N VAL A 426 18.48 52.75 -67.23
CA VAL A 426 17.47 52.11 -66.40
C VAL A 426 16.19 51.94 -67.20
N ASP A 427 15.62 50.73 -67.16
CA ASP A 427 14.31 50.46 -67.73
C ASP A 427 13.23 51.25 -66.96
N GLU A 428 12.41 52.01 -67.68
CA GLU A 428 11.40 52.90 -67.11
C GLU A 428 10.35 52.12 -66.31
N ALA A 429 10.07 50.87 -66.68
CA ALA A 429 9.16 49.98 -65.95
C ALA A 429 9.67 49.63 -64.53
N LEU A 430 10.94 49.89 -64.22
CA LEU A 430 11.54 49.63 -62.91
C LEU A 430 11.49 50.85 -61.98
N MET A 431 11.11 52.03 -62.46
CA MET A 431 11.22 53.27 -61.68
C MET A 431 10.46 53.22 -60.34
N ASP A 432 9.28 52.61 -60.33
CA ASP A 432 8.40 52.50 -59.16
C ASP A 432 8.68 51.25 -58.30
N LEU A 433 9.55 50.34 -58.78
CA LEU A 433 9.90 49.13 -58.05
C LEU A 433 10.60 49.50 -56.74
N LYS A 434 10.09 48.99 -55.62
CA LYS A 434 10.63 49.30 -54.29
C LYS A 434 11.78 48.37 -53.94
N ILE A 435 12.92 48.97 -53.60
CA ILE A 435 14.11 48.30 -53.07
C ILE A 435 14.48 48.89 -51.69
N PRO A 436 15.26 48.17 -50.86
CA PRO A 436 15.78 48.74 -49.62
C PRO A 436 16.52 50.04 -49.89
N LYS A 437 16.35 50.99 -49.00
CA LYS A 437 17.01 52.30 -49.10
C LYS A 437 18.53 52.19 -48.94
N PHE A 438 19.27 53.14 -49.48
CA PHE A 438 20.74 53.25 -49.54
C PHE A 438 21.44 52.07 -50.19
N ILE A 439 20.97 51.67 -51.37
CA ILE A 439 21.62 50.63 -52.17
C ILE A 439 22.50 51.26 -53.25
N LEU A 440 22.01 52.25 -54.00
CA LEU A 440 22.75 52.82 -55.13
C LEU A 440 23.69 53.97 -54.71
N GLN A 441 23.27 54.79 -53.75
CA GLN A 441 24.06 55.94 -53.30
C GLN A 441 25.47 55.58 -52.83
N PRO A 442 25.70 54.55 -51.97
CA PRO A 442 27.05 54.26 -51.50
C PRO A 442 27.97 53.74 -52.61
N PHE A 443 27.42 53.21 -53.71
CA PHE A 443 28.22 52.83 -54.88
C PHE A 443 28.66 54.06 -55.67
N ALA A 444 27.81 55.06 -55.82
CA ALA A 444 28.20 56.34 -56.40
C ALA A 444 29.25 57.06 -55.55
N GLU A 445 29.13 57.00 -54.22
CA GLU A 445 30.16 57.49 -53.28
C GLU A 445 31.49 56.77 -53.46
N ASN A 446 31.46 55.43 -53.58
CA ASN A 446 32.66 54.64 -53.81
C ASN A 446 33.30 54.95 -55.17
N ALA A 447 32.50 55.17 -56.21
CA ALA A 447 32.98 55.56 -57.53
C ALA A 447 33.72 56.90 -57.52
N VAL A 448 33.20 57.89 -56.77
CA VAL A 448 33.86 59.20 -56.58
C VAL A 448 35.14 59.07 -55.77
N LYS A 449 35.13 58.26 -54.71
CA LYS A 449 36.24 58.16 -53.74
C LYS A 449 37.40 57.28 -54.22
N TYR A 450 37.10 56.17 -54.91
CA TYR A 450 38.07 55.15 -55.28
C TYR A 450 38.23 54.96 -56.79
N GLY A 451 37.26 55.40 -57.59
CA GLY A 451 37.39 55.45 -59.04
C GLY A 451 38.26 56.62 -59.50
N ASP A 452 38.46 56.74 -60.80
CA ASP A 452 39.10 57.92 -61.37
C ASP A 452 38.18 59.16 -61.35
N GLY A 453 36.89 58.94 -61.02
CA GLY A 453 35.83 59.95 -60.89
C GLY A 453 35.51 60.72 -62.17
N ARG A 454 35.68 60.07 -63.33
CA ARG A 454 35.35 60.66 -64.64
C ARG A 454 34.01 60.20 -65.17
N TYR A 455 33.75 58.89 -65.18
CA TYR A 455 32.52 58.32 -65.72
C TYR A 455 31.88 57.34 -64.75
N LEU A 456 30.56 57.48 -64.60
CA LEU A 456 29.69 56.60 -63.84
C LEU A 456 28.54 56.12 -64.73
N ILE A 457 28.27 54.83 -64.74
CA ILE A 457 27.09 54.25 -65.41
C ILE A 457 26.25 53.55 -64.35
N VAL A 458 24.98 53.94 -64.24
CA VAL A 458 24.01 53.24 -63.40
C VAL A 458 23.06 52.48 -64.32
N TYR A 459 23.00 51.17 -64.18
CA TYR A 459 22.20 50.28 -64.99
C TYR A 459 21.22 49.49 -64.15
N ALA A 460 19.97 49.37 -64.61
CA ALA A 460 18.97 48.53 -63.98
C ALA A 460 18.05 47.93 -65.04
N ALA A 461 17.94 46.60 -65.04
CA ALA A 461 17.08 45.86 -65.95
C ALA A 461 16.68 44.51 -65.36
N TYR A 462 15.61 43.91 -65.88
CA TYR A 462 15.37 42.49 -65.71
C TYR A 462 16.22 41.68 -66.68
N ASN A 463 16.95 40.71 -66.16
CA ASN A 463 17.59 39.67 -66.96
C ASN A 463 17.03 38.30 -66.53
N GLN A 464 16.23 37.69 -67.41
CA GLN A 464 15.46 36.48 -67.10
C GLN A 464 14.58 36.67 -65.85
N GLU A 465 14.80 35.87 -64.80
CA GLU A 465 14.06 35.89 -63.52
C GLU A 465 14.78 36.71 -62.43
N LYS A 466 15.74 37.58 -62.80
CA LYS A 466 16.50 38.39 -61.83
C LYS A 466 16.46 39.87 -62.19
N LEU A 467 16.25 40.71 -61.18
CA LEU A 467 16.55 42.13 -61.25
C LEU A 467 18.07 42.30 -61.13
N VAL A 468 18.68 42.95 -62.11
CA VAL A 468 20.11 43.27 -62.11
C VAL A 468 20.27 44.76 -61.93
N LEU A 469 20.96 45.17 -60.87
CA LEU A 469 21.37 46.55 -60.63
C LEU A 469 22.90 46.62 -60.73
N GLN A 470 23.42 47.52 -61.55
CA GLN A 470 24.85 47.71 -61.73
C GLN A 470 25.23 49.18 -61.57
N VAL A 471 26.33 49.42 -60.87
CA VAL A 471 27.01 50.71 -60.87
C VAL A 471 28.43 50.49 -61.37
N LYS A 472 28.76 51.10 -62.50
CA LYS A 472 30.06 50.98 -63.17
C LYS A 472 30.80 52.30 -63.08
N ASN A 473 32.05 52.28 -62.66
CA ASN A 473 32.90 53.46 -62.70
C ASN A 473 34.21 53.16 -63.41
N THR A 474 34.77 54.18 -64.06
CA THR A 474 36.12 54.09 -64.61
C THR A 474 37.16 54.03 -63.49
N GLY A 475 38.17 53.17 -63.68
CA GLY A 475 39.22 52.90 -62.70
C GLY A 475 39.61 51.43 -62.67
N ASN A 476 40.62 51.10 -61.86
CA ASN A 476 41.13 49.74 -61.71
C ASN A 476 41.07 49.33 -60.23
N ILE A 477 40.77 48.06 -59.98
CA ILE A 477 40.82 47.46 -58.65
C ILE A 477 41.80 46.30 -58.69
N SER A 478 42.75 46.24 -57.75
CA SER A 478 43.70 45.12 -57.77
C SER A 478 42.98 43.81 -57.43
N GLU A 479 43.40 42.72 -58.07
CA GLU A 479 42.79 41.39 -57.91
C GLU A 479 42.73 40.96 -56.44
N ASN A 480 43.79 41.23 -55.66
CA ASN A 480 43.83 40.94 -54.23
C ASN A 480 42.74 41.71 -53.44
N VAL A 481 42.49 42.97 -53.79
CA VAL A 481 41.46 43.80 -53.14
C VAL A 481 40.07 43.36 -53.57
N ARG A 482 39.88 43.02 -54.85
CA ARG A 482 38.62 42.51 -55.41
C ARG A 482 38.23 41.18 -54.75
N CYS A 483 39.14 40.22 -54.68
CA CYS A 483 38.93 38.93 -54.02
C CYS A 483 38.60 39.12 -52.54
N ALA A 484 39.38 39.91 -51.80
CA ALA A 484 39.12 40.14 -50.37
C ALA A 484 37.76 40.81 -50.11
N VAL A 485 37.33 41.74 -50.97
CA VAL A 485 36.01 42.38 -50.85
C VAL A 485 34.90 41.38 -51.20
N ASN A 486 35.02 40.61 -52.28
CA ASN A 486 34.04 39.59 -52.64
C ASN A 486 33.94 38.48 -51.59
N GLU A 487 35.06 38.08 -50.97
CA GLU A 487 35.05 37.19 -49.80
C GLU A 487 34.32 37.82 -48.63
N THR A 488 34.54 39.10 -48.33
CA THR A 488 33.82 39.81 -47.25
C THR A 488 32.31 39.91 -47.54
N LEU A 489 31.93 40.12 -48.80
CA LEU A 489 30.52 40.16 -49.23
C LEU A 489 29.86 38.79 -49.14
N LYS A 490 30.60 37.70 -49.41
CA LYS A 490 30.18 36.33 -49.15
C LYS A 490 30.14 36.00 -47.65
N ASP A 491 31.08 36.50 -46.85
CA ASP A 491 31.17 36.29 -45.40
C ASP A 491 30.16 37.13 -44.61
N ALA A 492 29.54 38.15 -45.20
CA ALA A 492 28.31 38.74 -44.67
C ALA A 492 27.17 37.68 -44.56
N TYR A 493 27.30 36.53 -45.22
CA TYR A 493 26.46 35.36 -44.97
C TYR A 493 26.84 34.58 -43.71
N VAL A 494 28.05 34.76 -43.13
CA VAL A 494 28.65 33.84 -42.14
C VAL A 494 29.10 34.48 -40.81
N LYS A 495 29.61 35.73 -40.69
CA LYS A 495 30.00 36.32 -39.37
C LYS A 495 29.91 37.86 -39.20
N GLU A 496 29.54 38.30 -37.99
CA GLU A 496 29.61 39.68 -37.48
C GLU A 496 31.02 40.02 -36.95
N ASN A 497 31.78 40.86 -37.67
CA ASN A 497 32.81 41.75 -37.11
C ASN A 497 33.35 42.75 -38.14
N THR A 498 33.99 43.79 -37.63
CA THR A 498 34.22 45.16 -38.15
C THR A 498 35.28 45.31 -39.26
N GLY A 499 34.99 46.18 -40.26
CA GLY A 499 35.97 46.69 -41.23
C GLY A 499 35.44 46.78 -42.68
N LYS A 500 35.45 47.99 -43.29
CA LYS A 500 34.82 48.41 -44.57
C LYS A 500 33.29 48.53 -44.54
N ILE A 501 32.83 49.63 -43.94
CA ILE A 501 31.46 49.86 -43.48
C ILE A 501 30.41 49.93 -44.62
N GLY A 502 30.70 50.52 -45.79
CA GLY A 502 29.70 50.78 -46.82
C GLY A 502 29.16 49.55 -47.57
N LEU A 503 30.05 48.77 -48.21
CA LEU A 503 29.66 47.62 -49.04
C LEU A 503 29.15 46.43 -48.21
N LYS A 504 29.73 46.21 -47.02
CA LYS A 504 29.26 45.19 -46.08
C LYS A 504 27.84 45.51 -45.60
N ASN A 505 27.52 46.78 -45.34
CA ASN A 505 26.18 47.19 -44.94
C ASN A 505 25.15 46.94 -46.04
N ILE A 506 25.52 47.14 -47.31
CA ILE A 506 24.67 46.79 -48.46
C ILE A 506 24.43 45.28 -48.52
N ALA A 507 25.47 44.45 -48.43
CA ALA A 507 25.33 43.00 -48.42
C ALA A 507 24.45 42.50 -47.26
N THR A 508 24.68 43.00 -46.04
CA THR A 508 23.87 42.68 -44.87
C THR A 508 22.42 43.12 -45.05
N ARG A 509 22.18 44.31 -45.63
CA ARG A 509 20.83 44.79 -45.90
C ARG A 509 20.12 43.93 -46.95
N LEU A 510 20.79 43.60 -48.06
CA LEU A 510 20.24 42.69 -49.06
C LEU A 510 19.89 41.33 -48.46
N LYS A 511 20.74 40.79 -47.56
CA LYS A 511 20.47 39.55 -46.83
C LYS A 511 19.27 39.65 -45.89
N LEU A 512 19.11 40.77 -45.18
CA LEU A 512 17.96 40.98 -44.28
C LEU A 512 16.62 41.01 -45.03
N PHE A 513 16.60 41.61 -46.22
CA PHE A 513 15.38 41.74 -47.02
C PHE A 513 15.10 40.54 -47.92
N TYR A 514 16.13 39.97 -48.54
CA TYR A 514 15.98 38.96 -49.60
C TYR A 514 16.62 37.61 -49.27
N GLY A 515 17.29 37.48 -48.12
CA GLY A 515 17.93 36.24 -47.69
C GLY A 515 19.00 35.79 -48.68
N LYS A 516 18.86 34.55 -49.19
CA LYS A 516 19.74 33.98 -50.22
C LYS A 516 19.33 34.37 -51.65
N GLY A 517 18.20 35.04 -51.83
CA GLY A 517 17.69 35.44 -53.14
C GLY A 517 18.24 36.77 -53.64
N ALA A 518 19.27 37.34 -52.99
CA ALA A 518 20.02 38.47 -53.48
C ALA A 518 21.51 38.21 -53.33
N GLU A 519 22.30 38.63 -54.31
CA GLU A 519 23.77 38.55 -54.30
C GLU A 519 24.36 39.90 -54.70
N VAL A 520 25.55 40.20 -54.18
CA VAL A 520 26.33 41.37 -54.58
C VAL A 520 27.77 40.96 -54.86
N GLU A 521 28.31 41.44 -55.96
CA GLU A 521 29.68 41.12 -56.41
C GLU A 521 30.34 42.35 -57.03
N ILE A 522 31.67 42.41 -56.91
CA ILE A 522 32.51 43.38 -57.61
C ILE A 522 33.30 42.68 -58.71
N LEU A 523 33.17 43.23 -59.92
CA LEU A 523 33.82 42.78 -61.14
C LEU A 523 34.73 43.90 -61.67
N GLU A 524 35.74 43.52 -62.44
CA GLU A 524 36.54 44.45 -63.23
C GLU A 524 36.48 43.99 -64.69
N GLU A 525 36.11 44.90 -65.61
CA GLU A 525 36.13 44.62 -67.03
C GLU A 525 36.64 45.83 -67.82
N LYS A 526 37.75 45.67 -68.55
CA LYS A 526 38.26 46.66 -69.53
C LYS A 526 38.37 48.09 -68.96
N GLY A 527 38.92 48.26 -67.75
CA GLY A 527 39.09 49.56 -67.08
C GLY A 527 37.85 50.11 -66.40
N TRP A 528 36.83 49.27 -66.21
CA TRP A 528 35.65 49.55 -65.41
C TRP A 528 35.59 48.66 -64.19
N VAL A 529 35.36 49.27 -63.04
CA VAL A 529 34.96 48.57 -61.82
C VAL A 529 33.44 48.55 -61.78
N ILE A 530 32.86 47.36 -61.66
CA ILE A 530 31.42 47.13 -61.72
C ILE A 530 31.00 46.53 -60.39
N VAL A 531 30.10 47.20 -59.67
CA VAL A 531 29.37 46.58 -58.56
C VAL A 531 28.03 46.10 -59.09
N GLU A 532 27.78 44.80 -59.02
CA GLU A 532 26.57 44.15 -59.51
C GLU A 532 25.77 43.57 -58.35
N ILE A 533 24.48 43.89 -58.31
CA ILE A 533 23.50 43.24 -57.45
C ILE A 533 22.54 42.45 -58.31
N ARG A 534 22.30 41.19 -57.94
CA ARG A 534 21.32 40.30 -58.59
C ARG A 534 20.27 39.90 -57.56
N ILE A 535 19.00 40.17 -57.82
CA ILE A 535 17.88 39.85 -56.92
C ILE A 535 16.87 38.97 -57.66
N ASP A 536 16.53 37.81 -57.09
CA ASP A 536 15.57 36.88 -57.68
C ASP A 536 14.15 37.46 -57.63
N ARG A 537 13.41 37.36 -58.74
CA ARG A 537 12.05 37.90 -58.87
C ARG A 537 11.07 37.31 -57.86
N SER A 538 11.28 36.05 -57.46
CA SER A 538 10.44 35.36 -56.47
C SER A 538 10.45 36.04 -55.10
N VAL A 539 11.61 36.53 -54.65
CA VAL A 539 11.76 37.20 -53.34
C VAL A 539 11.42 38.68 -53.38
N LEU A 540 11.51 39.32 -54.55
CA LEU A 540 11.05 40.71 -54.77
C LEU A 540 9.57 40.88 -54.39
N SER A 541 8.71 39.96 -54.85
CA SER A 541 7.27 39.98 -54.55
C SER A 541 6.92 39.76 -53.07
N ALA A 542 7.84 39.17 -52.28
CA ALA A 542 7.65 38.93 -50.86
C ALA A 542 7.93 40.20 -50.04
N VAL A 543 8.91 41.00 -50.46
CA VAL A 543 9.26 42.27 -49.82
C VAL A 543 8.22 43.35 -50.11
N GLU A 544 7.63 43.39 -51.31
CA GLU A 544 6.49 44.27 -51.61
C GLU A 544 5.29 44.01 -50.68
N ARG A 545 5.08 42.75 -50.28
CA ARG A 545 4.00 42.35 -49.36
C ARG A 545 4.30 42.67 -47.88
N MET A 546 5.54 42.93 -47.51
CA MET A 546 5.94 43.36 -46.16
C MET A 546 5.75 44.87 -45.92
N GLY A 547 5.45 45.65 -46.96
CA GLY A 547 5.34 47.11 -46.94
C GLY A 547 3.93 47.68 -46.89
N VAL A 548 2.94 46.94 -46.37
CA VAL A 548 1.57 47.44 -46.04
C VAL A 548 1.32 47.32 -44.55
#